data_AF-A0A509L0E7-F1
#
_entry.id   AF-A0A509L0E7-F1
#
_cell.length_a   1.000
_cell.length_b   1.000
_cell.length_c   1.000
_cell.angle_alpha   90.00
_cell.angle_beta   90.00
_cell.angle_gamma   90.00
#
_symmetry.space_group_name_H-M   'P 1'
#
loop_
_entity.id
_entity.type
_entity.pdbx_description
1 polymer ?
#
loop_
_entity_poly.entity_id
_entity_poly.type
_entity_poly.pdbx_seq_one_letter_code
_entity_poly.pdbx_strand_id
1 'polypeptide(L)'
;MMDKASLPKQLSETIGRNFNLLFNQIGMYNVYHKSVLGSLERVYESFQEGFKNRSTIVLSLHQEQLVIEDEVLDSRINANRLTAHFKKTDIQSLAFEVGITLADMTQFMEILTDLNRYPNADAMKKAMQEKGLDNILVNYFVYQKIKTDEQVVK
;
A
#
# COMPACT_ATOMS: atom_id res chain seq x y z
N MET A 1 13.77 -16.41 7.11
CA MET A 1 14.44 -15.68 8.21
C MET A 1 13.47 -14.60 8.67
N MET A 2 13.49 -14.24 9.96
CA MET A 2 12.43 -13.58 10.73
C MET A 2 11.71 -12.39 10.08
N ASP A 3 10.39 -12.45 9.95
CA ASP A 3 9.51 -11.28 9.79
C ASP A 3 8.31 -11.46 10.75
N LYS A 4 8.61 -11.38 12.05
CA LYS A 4 7.66 -11.66 13.14
C LYS A 4 7.55 -10.52 14.16
N ALA A 5 8.09 -9.35 13.86
CA ALA A 5 7.76 -8.15 14.62
C ALA A 5 6.47 -7.58 14.02
N SER A 6 5.39 -7.52 14.81
CA SER A 6 4.16 -6.83 14.42
C SER A 6 4.47 -5.34 14.27
N LEU A 7 4.02 -4.72 13.17
CA LEU A 7 4.12 -3.27 13.01
C LEU A 7 3.34 -2.60 14.16
N PRO A 8 3.93 -1.66 14.92
CA PRO A 8 3.22 -1.02 16.02
C PRO A 8 1.93 -0.36 15.53
N LYS A 9 0.82 -0.59 16.23
CA LYS A 9 -0.51 -0.10 15.82
C LYS A 9 -0.53 1.39 15.43
N GLN A 10 0.07 2.25 16.25
CA GLN A 10 0.13 3.69 16.00
C GLN A 10 0.85 4.02 14.67
N LEU A 11 1.82 3.20 14.28
CA LEU A 11 2.57 3.34 13.04
C LEU A 11 1.74 2.85 11.85
N SER A 12 1.05 1.71 11.98
CA SER A 12 0.07 1.24 10.98
C SER A 12 -1.01 2.27 10.70
N GLU A 13 -1.60 2.85 11.75
CA GLU A 13 -2.59 3.92 11.65
C GLU A 13 -2.02 5.18 10.97
N THR A 14 -0.77 5.53 11.29
CA THR A 14 -0.10 6.71 10.71
C THR A 14 0.19 6.52 9.22
N ILE A 15 0.71 5.36 8.82
CA ILE A 15 0.97 5.01 7.42
C ILE A 15 -0.34 5.04 6.63
N GLY A 16 -1.37 4.33 7.12
CA GLY A 16 -2.66 4.26 6.45
C GLY A 16 -3.32 5.64 6.30
N ARG A 17 -3.25 6.48 7.35
CA ARG A 17 -3.76 7.85 7.32
C ARG A 17 -3.03 8.70 6.29
N ASN A 18 -1.71 8.72 6.34
CA ASN A 18 -0.90 9.52 5.44
C ASN A 18 -1.13 9.09 3.98
N PHE A 19 -1.20 7.78 3.72
CA PHE A 19 -1.44 7.24 2.38
C PHE A 19 -2.81 7.65 1.85
N ASN A 20 -3.88 7.51 2.64
CA ASN A 20 -5.22 7.93 2.21
C ASN A 20 -5.31 9.45 1.98
N LEU A 21 -4.64 10.26 2.79
CA LEU A 21 -4.58 11.71 2.59
C LEU A 21 -3.86 12.06 1.28
N LEU A 22 -2.71 11.45 1.01
CA LEU A 22 -1.99 11.62 -0.25
C LEU A 22 -2.86 11.24 -1.46
N PHE A 23 -3.49 10.07 -1.41
CA PHE A 23 -4.36 9.59 -2.48
C PHE A 23 -5.51 10.57 -2.76
N ASN A 24 -6.12 11.11 -1.71
CA ASN A 24 -7.19 12.09 -1.85
C ASN A 24 -6.73 13.41 -2.49
N GLN A 25 -5.51 13.86 -2.16
CA GLN A 25 -4.92 15.08 -2.70
C GLN A 25 -4.51 14.94 -4.17
N ILE A 26 -3.97 13.79 -4.58
CA ILE A 26 -3.64 13.55 -6.00
C ILE A 26 -4.92 13.56 -6.87
N GLY A 27 -6.04 13.14 -6.32
CA GLY A 27 -7.32 13.27 -7.03
C GLY A 27 -7.78 14.73 -7.24
N MET A 28 -7.14 15.72 -6.62
CA MET A 28 -7.41 17.15 -6.80
C MET A 28 -6.31 17.86 -7.59
N TYR A 29 -5.06 17.38 -7.51
CA TYR A 29 -3.88 17.99 -8.10
C TYR A 29 -2.97 16.92 -8.70
N ASN A 30 -2.19 17.25 -9.75
CA ASN A 30 -1.19 16.29 -10.24
C ASN A 30 -0.11 15.97 -9.18
N VAL A 31 0.61 14.86 -9.35
CA VAL A 31 1.58 14.37 -8.37
C VAL A 31 2.71 15.36 -8.05
N TYR A 32 3.02 16.28 -8.98
CA TYR A 32 4.09 17.26 -8.87
C TYR A 32 3.65 18.59 -8.27
N HIS A 33 2.37 18.73 -7.91
CA HIS A 33 1.87 19.93 -7.26
C HIS A 33 2.48 20.07 -5.85
N LYS A 34 2.87 21.29 -5.47
CA LYS A 34 3.57 21.56 -4.18
C LYS A 34 2.88 20.96 -2.95
N SER A 35 1.55 21.00 -2.91
CA SER A 35 0.77 20.44 -1.80
C SER A 35 0.81 18.91 -1.73
N VAL A 36 1.03 18.23 -2.86
CA VAL A 36 1.15 16.77 -2.95
C VAL A 36 2.55 16.33 -2.52
N LEU A 37 3.60 17.06 -2.94
CA LEU A 37 5.00 16.73 -2.59
C LEU A 37 5.20 16.57 -1.08
N GLY A 38 4.71 17.53 -0.28
CA GLY A 38 4.83 17.43 1.18
C GLY A 38 4.03 16.28 1.80
N SER A 39 2.93 15.84 1.17
CA SER A 39 2.23 14.61 1.61
C SER A 39 2.97 13.36 1.19
N LEU A 40 3.60 13.37 0.02
CA LEU A 40 4.38 12.25 -0.48
C LEU A 40 5.61 12.01 0.39
N GLU A 41 6.30 13.07 0.81
CA GLU A 41 7.38 13.03 1.80
C GLU A 41 6.88 12.44 3.13
N ARG A 42 5.74 12.89 3.67
CA ARG A 42 5.17 12.33 4.92
C ARG A 42 4.82 10.86 4.82
N VAL A 43 4.29 10.41 3.67
CA VAL A 43 4.02 9.00 3.44
C VAL A 43 5.34 8.25 3.44
N TYR A 44 6.31 8.71 2.64
CA TYR A 44 7.63 8.10 2.56
C TYR A 44 8.30 7.95 3.92
N GLU A 45 8.35 9.02 4.72
CA GLU A 45 8.91 9.00 6.07
C GLU A 45 8.20 7.99 6.98
N SER A 46 6.87 7.89 6.90
CA SER A 46 6.12 6.91 7.69
C SER A 46 6.42 5.46 7.28
N PHE A 47 6.65 5.20 5.99
CA PHE A 47 7.13 3.90 5.52
C PHE A 47 8.56 3.63 5.98
N GLN A 48 9.47 4.61 5.92
CA GLN A 48 10.85 4.47 6.41
C GLN A 48 10.90 4.13 7.91
N GLU A 49 10.03 4.74 8.73
CA GLU A 49 9.89 4.36 10.14
C GLU A 49 9.32 2.93 10.28
N GLY A 50 8.33 2.57 9.46
CA GLY A 50 7.78 1.23 9.40
C GLY A 50 8.83 0.18 9.07
N PHE A 51 9.74 0.47 8.15
CA PHE A 51 10.79 -0.45 7.72
C PHE A 51 11.86 -0.73 8.79
N LYS A 52 11.92 0.07 9.85
CA LYS A 52 12.74 -0.26 11.04
C LYS A 52 12.19 -1.46 11.82
N ASN A 53 10.92 -1.81 11.60
CA ASN A 53 10.23 -2.90 12.29
C ASN A 53 10.04 -4.13 11.41
N ARG A 54 9.84 -3.97 10.10
CA ARG A 54 9.55 -5.05 9.14
C ARG A 54 10.17 -4.78 7.77
N SER A 55 10.49 -5.83 7.02
CA SER A 55 11.05 -5.69 5.67
C SER A 55 10.01 -5.28 4.62
N THR A 56 8.75 -5.63 4.86
CA THR A 56 7.63 -5.41 3.95
C THR A 56 6.44 -4.85 4.72
N ILE A 57 5.76 -3.86 4.13
CA ILE A 57 4.52 -3.26 4.64
C ILE A 57 3.43 -3.40 3.59
N VAL A 58 2.30 -4.00 3.97
CA VAL A 58 1.19 -4.32 3.07
C VAL A 58 -0.04 -3.49 3.42
N LEU A 59 -0.54 -2.76 2.43
CA LEU A 59 -1.89 -2.20 2.42
C LEU A 59 -2.80 -3.14 1.64
N SER A 60 -3.87 -3.64 2.26
CA SER A 60 -4.79 -4.58 1.63
C SER A 60 -6.25 -4.16 1.77
N LEU A 61 -7.10 -4.66 0.88
CA LEU A 61 -8.55 -4.56 0.98
C LEU A 61 -9.10 -5.90 1.47
N HIS A 62 -9.62 -5.94 2.69
CA HIS A 62 -10.22 -7.12 3.29
C HIS A 62 -11.65 -6.81 3.73
N GLN A 63 -12.64 -7.56 3.24
CA GLN A 63 -14.07 -7.35 3.56
C GLN A 63 -14.52 -5.88 3.42
N GLU A 64 -14.12 -5.23 2.31
CA GLU A 64 -14.40 -3.81 2.03
C GLU A 64 -13.71 -2.79 2.95
N GLN A 65 -12.83 -3.24 3.85
CA GLN A 65 -12.05 -2.39 4.73
C GLN A 65 -10.59 -2.38 4.29
N LEU A 66 -9.98 -1.20 4.32
CA LEU A 66 -8.54 -1.09 4.09
C LEU A 66 -7.80 -1.45 5.38
N VAL A 67 -6.79 -2.28 5.25
CA VAL A 67 -5.98 -2.81 6.35
C VAL A 67 -4.52 -2.55 6.06
N ILE A 68 -3.77 -2.00 7.03
CA ILE A 68 -2.32 -1.92 7.01
C ILE A 68 -1.79 -3.04 7.90
N GLU A 69 -1.11 -4.02 7.31
CA GLU A 69 -0.73 -5.27 7.97
C GLU A 69 -1.95 -5.97 8.59
N ASP A 70 -2.12 -5.86 9.90
CA ASP A 70 -3.20 -6.47 10.69
C ASP A 70 -4.18 -5.42 11.26
N GLU A 71 -3.96 -4.13 10.98
CA GLU A 71 -4.74 -3.03 11.57
C GLU A 71 -5.67 -2.39 10.54
N VAL A 72 -6.97 -2.40 10.84
CA VAL A 72 -7.98 -1.72 10.02
C VAL A 72 -7.76 -0.21 10.08
N LEU A 73 -7.83 0.44 8.92
CA LEU A 73 -7.71 1.89 8.84
C LEU A 73 -8.77 2.58 9.71
N ASP A 74 -8.36 3.58 10.47
CA ASP A 74 -9.22 4.31 11.40
C ASP A 74 -10.50 4.81 10.71
N SER A 75 -11.66 4.42 11.26
CA SER A 75 -13.00 4.80 10.80
C SER A 75 -13.24 6.32 10.68
N ARG A 76 -12.45 7.14 11.39
CA ARG A 76 -12.51 8.62 11.30
C ARG A 76 -11.93 9.14 9.98
N ILE A 77 -11.18 8.31 9.25
CA ILE A 77 -10.58 8.65 7.97
C ILE A 77 -11.54 8.23 6.86
N ASN A 78 -11.95 9.19 6.02
CA ASN A 78 -12.75 8.85 4.84
C ASN A 78 -11.89 8.12 3.79
N ALA A 79 -12.01 6.80 3.78
CA ALA A 79 -11.25 5.90 2.91
C ALA A 79 -12.08 5.39 1.71
N ASN A 80 -13.28 5.94 1.50
CA ASN A 80 -14.20 5.46 0.47
C ASN A 80 -13.61 5.59 -0.94
N ARG A 81 -12.87 6.67 -1.22
CA ARG A 81 -12.24 6.88 -2.53
C ARG A 81 -11.15 5.86 -2.81
N LEU A 82 -10.30 5.57 -1.82
CA LEU A 82 -9.23 4.59 -1.95
C LEU A 82 -9.80 3.16 -2.04
N THR A 83 -10.83 2.85 -1.26
CA THR A 83 -11.56 1.58 -1.33
C THR A 83 -12.21 1.36 -2.69
N ALA A 84 -12.92 2.38 -3.21
CA ALA A 84 -13.53 2.34 -4.53
C ALA A 84 -12.48 2.21 -5.64
N HIS A 85 -11.31 2.84 -5.45
CA HIS A 85 -10.20 2.70 -6.37
C HIS A 85 -9.69 1.26 -6.43
N PHE A 86 -9.38 0.65 -5.27
CA PHE A 86 -8.93 -0.75 -5.20
C PHE A 86 -9.91 -1.70 -5.90
N LYS A 87 -11.22 -1.53 -5.63
CA LYS A 87 -12.27 -2.32 -6.29
C LYS A 87 -12.32 -2.11 -7.80
N LYS A 88 -12.22 -0.85 -8.25
CA LYS A 88 -12.31 -0.51 -9.68
C LYS A 88 -11.12 -1.04 -10.49
N THR A 89 -9.95 -1.15 -9.87
CA THR A 89 -8.70 -1.55 -10.53
C THR A 89 -8.31 -2.99 -10.26
N ASP A 90 -9.17 -3.78 -9.61
CA ASP A 90 -8.89 -5.17 -9.21
C ASP A 90 -7.63 -5.31 -8.31
N ILE A 91 -7.34 -4.27 -7.51
CA ILE A 91 -6.29 -4.31 -6.49
C ILE A 91 -6.85 -4.88 -5.19
N GLN A 92 -6.21 -5.94 -4.70
CA GLN A 92 -6.46 -6.55 -3.39
C GLN A 92 -5.39 -6.14 -2.38
N SER A 93 -4.15 -5.94 -2.82
CA SER A 93 -3.05 -5.55 -1.94
C SER A 93 -1.99 -4.73 -2.67
N LEU A 94 -1.31 -3.87 -1.92
CA LEU A 94 -0.11 -3.15 -2.30
C LEU A 94 0.94 -3.45 -1.22
N ALA A 95 2.01 -4.15 -1.59
CA ALA A 95 3.15 -4.36 -0.69
C ALA A 95 4.28 -3.41 -1.07
N PHE A 96 4.91 -2.84 -0.06
CA PHE A 96 6.05 -1.95 -0.18
C PHE A 96 7.21 -2.59 0.58
N GLU A 97 8.35 -2.73 -0.07
CA GLU A 97 9.53 -3.35 0.49
C GLU A 97 10.58 -2.31 0.89
N VAL A 98 11.40 -2.66 1.88
CA VAL A 98 12.56 -1.86 2.28
C VAL A 98 13.47 -1.60 1.09
N GLY A 99 13.96 -0.37 0.96
CA GLY A 99 14.74 0.06 -0.20
C GLY A 99 13.95 0.88 -1.22
N ILE A 100 12.61 0.96 -1.09
CA ILE A 100 11.81 1.95 -1.80
C ILE A 100 12.35 3.36 -1.58
N THR A 101 12.46 4.14 -2.65
CA THR A 101 12.87 5.55 -2.62
C THR A 101 11.67 6.50 -2.74
N LEU A 102 11.88 7.78 -2.45
CA LEU A 102 10.86 8.82 -2.68
C LEU A 102 10.47 8.90 -4.16
N ALA A 103 11.42 8.68 -5.07
CA ALA A 103 11.19 8.67 -6.51
C ALA A 103 10.32 7.49 -6.93
N ASP A 104 10.57 6.29 -6.37
CA ASP A 104 9.74 5.10 -6.63
C ASP A 104 8.31 5.33 -6.16
N MET A 105 8.15 5.90 -4.96
CA MET A 105 6.83 6.23 -4.42
C MET A 105 6.11 7.27 -5.28
N THR A 106 6.81 8.28 -5.77
CA THR A 106 6.24 9.29 -6.69
C THR A 106 5.74 8.62 -7.98
N GLN A 107 6.60 7.85 -8.64
CA GLN A 107 6.27 7.17 -9.89
C GLN A 107 5.13 6.17 -9.71
N PHE A 108 5.13 5.43 -8.59
CA PHE A 108 4.04 4.52 -8.27
C PHE A 108 2.71 5.25 -8.07
N MET A 109 2.70 6.38 -7.37
CA MET A 109 1.48 7.16 -7.20
C MET A 109 0.93 7.72 -8.52
N GLU A 110 1.79 8.04 -9.50
CA GLU A 110 1.33 8.36 -10.86
C GLU A 110 0.64 7.17 -11.52
N ILE A 111 1.27 5.99 -11.47
CA ILE A 111 0.73 4.76 -12.06
C ILE A 111 -0.61 4.42 -11.40
N LEU A 112 -0.66 4.47 -10.08
CA LEU A 112 -1.84 4.16 -9.29
C LEU A 112 -2.99 5.10 -9.64
N THR A 113 -2.75 6.39 -9.87
CA THR A 113 -3.82 7.39 -9.99
C THR A 113 -4.23 7.71 -11.44
N ASP A 114 -3.38 7.47 -12.44
CA ASP A 114 -3.70 7.69 -13.85
C ASP A 114 -4.44 6.49 -14.47
N LEU A 115 -5.73 6.36 -14.15
CA LEU A 115 -6.60 5.29 -14.66
C LEU A 115 -6.83 5.32 -16.17
N ASN A 116 -6.51 6.42 -16.85
CA ASN A 116 -6.61 6.46 -18.31
C ASN A 116 -5.48 5.66 -18.95
N ARG A 117 -4.30 5.66 -18.33
CA ARG A 117 -3.13 4.89 -18.78
C ARG A 117 -3.06 3.52 -18.15
N TYR A 118 -3.46 3.40 -16.88
CA TYR A 118 -3.33 2.19 -16.07
C TYR A 118 -4.68 1.80 -15.47
N PRO A 119 -5.60 1.25 -16.28
CA PRO A 119 -6.99 1.06 -15.86
C PRO A 119 -7.20 -0.05 -14.82
N ASN A 120 -6.24 -0.97 -14.65
CA ASN A 120 -6.34 -2.12 -13.75
C ASN A 120 -4.96 -2.57 -13.22
N ALA A 121 -4.97 -3.48 -12.25
CA ALA A 121 -3.79 -4.00 -11.58
C ALA A 121 -2.75 -4.59 -12.55
N ASP A 122 -3.17 -5.26 -13.61
CA ASP A 122 -2.23 -5.85 -14.58
C ASP A 122 -1.52 -4.79 -15.42
N ALA A 123 -2.23 -3.75 -15.85
CA ALA A 123 -1.63 -2.61 -16.52
C ALA A 123 -0.64 -1.87 -15.61
N MET A 124 -0.98 -1.73 -14.31
CA MET A 124 -0.09 -1.12 -13.31
C MET A 124 1.17 -1.96 -13.11
N LYS A 125 1.05 -3.28 -12.91
CA LYS A 125 2.20 -4.20 -12.78
C LYS A 125 3.14 -4.10 -13.98
N LYS A 126 2.59 -4.10 -15.19
CA LYS A 126 3.39 -3.96 -16.41
C LYS A 126 4.16 -2.63 -16.44
N ALA A 127 3.48 -1.52 -16.12
CA ALA A 127 4.11 -0.21 -16.07
C ALA A 127 5.20 -0.12 -14.99
N MET A 128 4.99 -0.76 -13.85
CA MET A 128 5.97 -0.85 -12.76
C MET A 128 7.23 -1.62 -13.21
N GLN A 129 7.06 -2.76 -13.89
CA GLN A 129 8.18 -3.52 -14.46
C GLN A 129 8.97 -2.71 -15.48
N GLU A 130 8.30 -2.02 -16.40
CA GLU A 130 8.95 -1.16 -17.41
C GLU A 130 9.74 0.01 -16.79
N LYS A 131 9.34 0.45 -15.59
CA LYS A 131 9.96 1.56 -14.84
C LYS A 131 10.97 1.09 -13.79
N GLY A 132 11.17 -0.21 -13.61
CA GLY A 132 12.08 -0.77 -12.59
C GLY A 132 11.62 -0.53 -11.15
N LEU A 133 10.30 -0.50 -10.92
CA LEU A 133 9.73 -0.33 -9.57
C LEU A 133 9.65 -1.69 -8.85
N ASP A 134 10.81 -2.22 -8.48
CA ASP A 134 10.94 -3.58 -7.94
C ASP A 134 10.53 -3.69 -6.46
N ASN A 135 10.60 -2.60 -5.69
CA ASN A 135 10.28 -2.56 -4.25
C ASN A 135 8.79 -2.34 -3.95
N ILE A 136 7.91 -2.46 -4.96
CA ILE A 136 6.46 -2.30 -4.80
C ILE A 136 5.79 -3.44 -5.56
N LEU A 137 4.84 -4.12 -4.92
CA LEU A 137 4.13 -5.26 -5.49
C LEU A 137 2.62 -5.03 -5.41
N VAL A 138 1.94 -5.21 -6.55
CA VAL A 138 0.47 -5.16 -6.62
C VAL A 138 -0.07 -6.58 -6.58
N ASN A 139 -1.09 -6.82 -5.75
CA ASN A 139 -1.69 -8.11 -5.46
C ASN A 139 -0.65 -9.13 -4.98
N TYR A 140 0.16 -8.69 -4.02
CA TYR A 140 1.08 -9.54 -3.28
C TYR A 140 0.30 -10.50 -2.38
N PHE A 141 0.46 -11.80 -2.64
CA PHE A 141 -0.10 -12.86 -1.81
C PHE A 141 1.01 -13.45 -0.95
N VAL A 142 1.00 -13.15 0.35
CA VAL A 142 1.76 -13.94 1.32
C VAL A 142 0.98 -15.24 1.51
N TYR A 143 1.52 -16.36 1.02
CA TYR A 143 1.08 -17.67 1.49
C TYR A 143 1.40 -17.75 3.00
N GLN A 144 0.48 -17.30 3.85
CA GLN A 144 0.46 -17.79 5.22
C GLN A 144 0.23 -19.29 5.09
N LYS A 145 1.27 -20.09 5.37
CA LYS A 145 1.11 -21.52 5.61
C LYS A 145 -0.08 -21.67 6.54
N ILE A 146 -1.12 -22.33 6.05
CA ILE A 146 -2.15 -22.95 6.85
C ILE A 146 -1.40 -23.84 7.86
N LYS A 147 -1.12 -23.29 9.04
CA LYS A 147 -1.01 -24.08 10.27
C LYS A 147 -2.41 -24.16 10.84
N THR A 148 -3.32 -24.74 10.06
CA THR A 148 -4.34 -25.55 10.70
C THR A 148 -3.57 -26.77 11.13
N ASP A 149 -3.47 -26.95 12.45
CA ASP A 149 -3.22 -28.24 13.03
C ASP A 149 -4.05 -29.29 12.27
N GLU A 150 -3.42 -30.06 11.40
CA GLU A 150 -3.85 -31.44 11.15
C GLU A 150 -3.61 -32.20 12.47
N GLN A 151 -4.43 -31.89 13.48
CA GLN A 151 -4.72 -32.83 14.53
C GLN A 151 -5.49 -33.97 13.88
N VAL A 152 -4.73 -35.01 13.56
CA VAL A 152 -5.08 -36.44 13.61
C VAL A 152 -6.49 -36.69 14.15
N VAL A 153 -7.37 -37.34 13.38
CA VAL A 153 -8.10 -38.56 13.82
C VAL A 153 -8.55 -39.43 12.62
N LYS A 154 -7.96 -40.64 12.58
CA LYS A 154 -8.40 -41.95 12.03
C LYS A 154 -8.52 -42.17 10.52
#